data_AF-A0A4Y8KU34-F1
#
_entry.id   AF-A0A4Y8KU34-F1
#
_cell.length_a   1.000
_cell.length_b   1.000
_cell.length_c   1.000
_cell.angle_alpha   90.00
_cell.angle_beta   90.00
_cell.angle_gamma   90.00
#
_symmetry.space_group_name_H-M   'P 1'
#
loop_
_entity.id
_entity.type
_entity.pdbx_description
1 polymer ?
#
loop_
_entity_poly.entity_id
_entity_poly.type
_entity_poly.pdbx_seq_one_letter_code
_entity_poly.pdbx_strand_id
1 'polypeptide(L)'
;MSGRMIFASVVIILGVIGLISTLVTNPESILRMVLTYAAIALVIYVIYRIWMSRRTDRREQQAFKKAAKQSKKRYQTPAPPTRMKTAAKKTQARKTTPAKRASAARIGAPKLTVIEGKKGKKKKRMSL
;
A
#
# COMPACT_ATOMS: atom_id res chain seq x y z
N MET A 1 -1.14 57.46 8.78
CA MET A 1 -0.40 56.18 8.78
C MET A 1 -0.51 55.53 10.14
N SER A 2 -0.99 54.29 10.20
CA SER A 2 -1.20 53.55 11.46
C SER A 2 0.14 53.24 12.14
N GLY A 3 0.27 53.48 13.45
CA GLY A 3 1.53 53.27 14.19
C GLY A 3 2.11 51.85 14.08
N ARG A 4 1.26 50.83 13.90
CA ARG A 4 1.69 49.45 13.60
C ARG A 4 2.50 49.34 12.31
N MET A 5 2.14 50.09 11.27
CA MET A 5 2.85 50.10 10.00
C MET A 5 4.22 50.76 10.15
N ILE A 6 4.30 51.86 10.90
CA ILE A 6 5.57 52.57 11.17
C ILE A 6 6.51 51.66 11.95
N PHE A 7 6.01 51.02 13.02
CA PHE A 7 6.81 50.08 13.81
C PHE A 7 7.31 48.89 12.97
N ALA A 8 6.43 48.27 12.18
CA ALA A 8 6.82 47.18 11.29
C ALA A 8 7.88 47.62 10.27
N SER A 9 7.74 48.84 9.71
CA SER A 9 8.71 49.41 8.77
C SER A 9 10.09 49.58 9.40
N VAL A 10 10.14 50.14 10.62
CA VAL A 10 11.41 50.36 11.35
C VAL A 10 12.10 49.04 11.64
N VAL A 11 11.36 48.02 12.08
CA VAL A 11 11.92 46.68 12.36
C VAL A 11 12.48 46.04 11.09
N ILE A 12 11.77 46.16 9.97
CA ILE A 12 12.23 45.64 8.68
C ILE A 12 13.53 46.35 8.25
N ILE A 13 13.58 47.67 8.34
CA ILE A 13 14.77 48.47 7.96
C ILE A 13 15.96 48.10 8.85
N LEU A 14 15.77 47.98 10.17
CA LEU A 14 16.82 47.53 11.09
C LEU A 14 17.30 46.11 10.77
N GLY A 15 16.40 45.20 10.42
CA GLY A 15 16.74 43.84 10.01
C GLY A 15 17.61 43.81 8.75
N VAL A 16 17.27 44.63 7.75
CA VAL A 16 18.05 44.76 6.51
C VAL A 16 19.44 45.35 6.81
N ILE A 17 19.53 46.39 7.63
CA ILE A 17 20.82 46.98 8.03
C ILE A 17 21.67 45.97 8.81
N GLY A 18 21.06 45.22 9.73
CA GLY A 18 21.73 44.15 10.47
C GLY A 18 22.26 43.05 9.55
N LEU A 19 21.50 42.65 8.52
CA LEU A 19 21.93 41.71 7.50
C LEU A 19 23.10 42.24 6.66
N ILE A 20 23.04 43.49 6.23
CA ILE A 20 24.14 44.11 5.44
C ILE A 20 25.40 44.25 6.31
N SER A 21 25.24 44.69 7.56
CA SER A 21 26.35 44.85 8.50
C SER A 21 27.05 43.51 8.79
N THR A 22 26.27 42.45 9.05
CA THR A 22 26.82 41.10 9.25
C THR A 22 27.47 40.54 7.99
N LEU A 23 26.98 40.90 6.80
CA LEU A 23 27.58 40.48 5.53
C LEU A 23 28.94 41.16 5.27
N VAL A 24 29.11 42.42 5.68
CA VAL A 24 30.37 43.17 5.53
C VAL A 24 31.39 42.79 6.60
N THR A 25 30.95 42.60 7.86
CA THR A 25 31.87 42.29 8.96
C THR A 25 32.29 40.83 8.98
N ASN A 26 31.39 39.87 8.75
CA ASN A 26 31.69 38.44 8.84
C ASN A 26 30.77 37.60 7.92
N PRO A 27 30.98 37.62 6.60
CA PRO A 27 30.13 36.91 5.63
C PRO A 27 30.10 35.39 5.87
N GLU A 28 31.19 34.82 6.39
CA GLU A 28 31.25 33.39 6.73
C GLU A 28 30.20 32.97 7.77
N SER A 29 29.86 33.85 8.72
CA SER A 29 28.92 33.53 9.78
C SER A 29 27.50 33.32 9.24
N ILE A 30 27.11 34.07 8.21
CA ILE A 30 25.79 33.94 7.57
C ILE A 30 25.71 32.61 6.83
N LEU A 31 26.74 32.27 6.06
CA LEU A 31 26.81 30.97 5.36
C LEU A 31 26.76 29.81 6.34
N ARG A 32 27.54 29.86 7.43
CA ARG A 32 27.50 28.84 8.49
C ARG A 32 26.13 28.74 9.12
N MET A 33 25.48 29.86 9.42
CA MET A 33 24.14 29.90 10.02
C MET A 33 23.07 29.30 9.10
N VAL A 34 23.04 29.69 7.83
CA VAL A 34 22.12 29.11 6.84
C VAL A 34 22.39 27.62 6.68
N LEU A 35 23.66 27.20 6.64
CA LEU A 35 24.04 25.80 6.53
C LEU A 35 23.60 24.99 7.75
N THR A 36 23.74 25.51 8.98
CA THR A 36 23.25 24.82 10.19
C THR A 36 21.73 24.71 10.19
N TYR A 37 21.00 25.78 9.86
CA TYR A 37 19.54 25.70 9.77
C TYR A 37 19.06 24.75 8.66
N ALA A 38 19.72 24.77 7.50
CA ALA A 38 19.45 23.84 6.42
C ALA A 38 19.73 22.40 6.83
N ALA A 39 20.84 22.15 7.54
CA ALA A 39 21.17 20.83 8.08
C ALA A 39 20.12 20.33 9.08
N ILE A 40 19.67 21.19 10.01
CA ILE A 40 18.61 20.87 10.97
C ILE A 40 17.30 20.55 10.22
N ALA A 41 16.90 21.38 9.27
CA ALA A 41 15.70 21.17 8.46
C ALA A 41 15.77 19.84 7.68
N LEU A 42 16.95 19.50 7.14
CA LEU A 42 17.19 18.24 6.44
C LEU A 42 17.07 17.05 7.39
N VAL A 43 17.63 17.13 8.59
CA VAL A 43 17.48 16.07 9.61
C VAL A 43 16.00 15.86 9.96
N ILE A 44 15.26 16.93 10.22
CA ILE A 44 13.81 16.86 10.50
C ILE A 44 13.06 16.24 9.32
N TYR A 45 13.37 16.69 8.10
CA TYR A 45 12.77 16.16 6.87
C TYR A 45 13.03 14.66 6.71
N VAL A 46 14.26 14.19 6.94
CA VAL A 46 14.63 12.77 6.85
C VAL A 46 13.88 11.95 7.89
N ILE A 47 13.80 12.42 9.14
CA ILE A 47 13.03 11.75 10.21
C ILE A 47 11.55 11.64 9.81
N TYR A 48 10.96 12.76 9.38
CA TYR A 48 9.57 12.81 8.92
C TYR A 48 9.33 11.88 7.72
N ARG A 49 10.22 11.92 6.73
CA ARG A 49 10.14 11.09 5.52
C ARG A 49 10.23 9.62 5.86
N ILE A 50 11.15 9.22 6.74
CA ILE A 50 11.30 7.82 7.18
C ILE A 50 10.07 7.37 7.96
N TRP A 51 9.55 8.20 8.86
CA TRP A 51 8.35 7.87 9.63
C TRP A 51 7.11 7.73 8.74
N MET A 52 6.93 8.62 7.76
CA MET A 52 5.79 8.59 6.85
C MET A 52 5.90 7.45 5.82
N SER A 53 7.10 7.23 5.26
CA SER A 53 7.34 6.16 4.28
C SER A 53 7.14 4.75 4.85
N ARG A 54 7.33 4.56 6.16
CA ARG A 54 7.07 3.25 6.81
C ARG A 54 5.59 2.87 6.87
N ARG A 55 4.66 3.82 6.74
CA ARG A 55 3.22 3.57 7.00
C ARG A 55 2.43 3.10 5.78
N THR A 56 2.71 3.62 4.59
CA THR A 56 1.82 3.40 3.42
C THR A 56 2.35 2.34 2.44
N ASP A 57 3.61 2.42 2.03
CA ASP A 57 4.13 1.60 0.92
C ASP A 57 4.52 0.16 1.28
N ARG A 58 4.92 -0.09 2.53
CA ARG A 58 5.50 -1.40 2.88
C ARG A 58 4.48 -2.54 2.84
N ARG A 59 3.21 -2.30 3.15
CA ARG A 59 2.19 -3.38 3.20
C ARG A 59 1.79 -3.85 1.81
N GLU A 60 1.49 -2.91 0.92
CA GLU A 60 1.08 -3.22 -0.45
C GLU A 60 2.21 -3.84 -1.26
N GLN A 61 3.43 -3.29 -1.17
CA GLN A 61 4.59 -3.85 -1.85
C GLN A 61 4.98 -5.23 -1.30
N GLN A 62 4.80 -5.49 0.00
CA GLN A 62 5.02 -6.82 0.57
C GLN A 62 3.96 -7.83 0.11
N ALA A 63 2.69 -7.44 0.04
CA ALA A 63 1.62 -8.29 -0.48
C ALA A 63 1.85 -8.63 -1.95
N PHE A 64 2.24 -7.63 -2.76
CA PHE A 64 2.56 -7.82 -4.17
C PHE A 64 3.79 -8.70 -4.37
N LYS A 65 4.87 -8.49 -3.60
CA LYS A 65 6.06 -9.36 -3.61
C LYS A 65 5.73 -10.80 -3.18
N LYS A 66 4.83 -11.01 -2.22
CA LYS A 66 4.35 -12.33 -1.81
C LYS A 66 3.53 -13.00 -2.93
N ALA A 67 2.59 -12.26 -3.53
CA ALA A 67 1.76 -12.74 -4.63
C ALA A 67 2.60 -13.09 -5.87
N ALA A 68 3.57 -12.24 -6.24
CA ALA A 68 4.48 -12.49 -7.35
C ALA A 68 5.37 -13.72 -7.13
N LYS A 69 5.88 -13.93 -5.91
CA LYS A 69 6.61 -15.16 -5.54
C LYS A 69 5.71 -16.39 -5.61
N GLN A 70 4.46 -16.29 -5.14
CA GLN A 70 3.50 -17.39 -5.19
C GLN A 70 3.09 -17.74 -6.62
N SER A 71 2.92 -16.72 -7.49
CA SER A 71 2.69 -16.89 -8.93
C SER A 71 3.88 -17.58 -9.59
N LYS A 72 5.12 -17.09 -9.41
CA LYS A 72 6.32 -17.73 -9.97
C LYS A 72 6.45 -19.20 -9.55
N LYS A 73 6.18 -19.54 -8.29
CA LYS A 73 6.22 -20.94 -7.82
C LYS A 73 5.16 -21.84 -8.48
N ARG A 74 3.98 -21.31 -8.79
CA ARG A 74 2.93 -22.05 -9.51
C ARG A 74 3.28 -22.33 -10.97
N TYR A 75 4.03 -21.46 -11.63
CA TYR A 75 4.44 -21.64 -13.03
C TYR A 75 5.79 -22.34 -13.20
N GLN A 76 6.65 -22.36 -12.18
CA GLN A 76 7.95 -23.06 -12.19
C GLN A 76 7.88 -24.52 -11.72
N THR A 77 6.77 -24.93 -11.12
CA THR A 77 6.52 -26.35 -10.89
C THR A 77 5.78 -26.87 -12.12
N PRO A 78 6.43 -27.54 -13.09
CA PRO A 78 5.69 -28.37 -14.01
C PRO A 78 4.94 -29.36 -13.13
N ALA A 79 3.61 -29.23 -13.09
CA ALA A 79 2.77 -30.16 -12.33
C ALA A 79 3.25 -31.57 -12.67
N PRO A 80 3.72 -32.38 -11.69
CA PRO A 80 4.14 -33.73 -11.99
C PRO A 80 2.96 -34.45 -12.66
N PRO A 81 3.17 -35.15 -13.78
CA PRO A 81 2.11 -35.91 -14.40
C PRO A 81 1.68 -37.00 -13.42
N THR A 82 0.48 -36.83 -12.85
CA THR A 82 -0.35 -37.90 -12.28
C THR A 82 0.31 -38.86 -11.27
N ARG A 83 0.05 -38.61 -9.99
CA ARG A 83 -0.57 -39.65 -9.16
C ARG A 83 -2.01 -39.25 -8.90
N MET A 84 -2.86 -39.51 -9.90
CA MET A 84 -4.19 -39.99 -9.58
C MET A 84 -4.01 -41.21 -8.67
N LYS A 85 -4.12 -40.99 -7.37
CA LYS A 85 -5.12 -41.75 -6.63
C LYS A 85 -6.46 -41.20 -7.12
N THR A 86 -7.12 -41.98 -7.96
CA THR A 86 -8.57 -41.95 -8.25
C THR A 86 -9.22 -40.58 -8.53
N ALA A 87 -9.72 -40.24 -9.72
CA ALA A 87 -10.11 -41.10 -10.82
C ALA A 87 -10.14 -40.35 -12.17
N ALA A 88 -9.56 -41.05 -13.16
CA ALA A 88 -9.83 -41.02 -14.59
C ALA A 88 -9.53 -39.73 -15.40
N LYS A 89 -8.45 -39.86 -16.22
CA LYS A 89 -8.43 -39.70 -17.69
C LYS A 89 -8.79 -38.32 -18.27
N LYS A 90 -8.24 -37.84 -19.38
CA LYS A 90 -7.17 -38.22 -20.33
C LYS A 90 -7.18 -37.08 -21.38
N THR A 91 -6.06 -36.88 -22.05
CA THR A 91 -5.92 -36.48 -23.47
C THR A 91 -6.51 -35.15 -23.96
N GLN A 92 -5.56 -34.32 -24.39
CA GLN A 92 -5.61 -33.50 -25.62
C GLN A 92 -6.51 -34.10 -26.70
N ALA A 93 -7.36 -33.29 -27.33
CA ALA A 93 -7.40 -33.10 -28.78
C ALA A 93 -8.63 -32.26 -29.18
N ARG A 94 -8.33 -31.12 -29.78
CA ARG A 94 -8.89 -30.62 -31.05
C ARG A 94 -10.23 -31.23 -31.52
N LYS A 95 -11.21 -30.34 -31.62
CA LYS A 95 -12.26 -30.22 -32.65
C LYS A 95 -13.41 -31.24 -32.69
N THR A 96 -14.57 -30.65 -33.00
CA THR A 96 -15.76 -31.17 -33.72
C THR A 96 -16.62 -32.21 -32.99
N THR A 97 -17.76 -31.72 -32.45
CA THR A 97 -19.17 -32.20 -32.57
C THR A 97 -19.48 -33.65 -32.98
N PRO A 98 -20.71 -34.17 -32.72
CA PRO A 98 -21.65 -33.95 -31.63
C PRO A 98 -22.24 -35.29 -31.07
N ALA A 99 -23.08 -35.19 -30.04
CA ALA A 99 -24.12 -36.16 -29.66
C ALA A 99 -23.72 -37.64 -29.46
N LYS A 100 -23.64 -38.06 -28.18
CA LYS A 100 -24.51 -39.10 -27.60
C LYS A 100 -24.09 -39.38 -26.15
N ARG A 101 -25.09 -39.78 -25.37
CA ARG A 101 -25.03 -40.35 -24.00
C ARG A 101 -25.11 -39.35 -22.86
N ALA A 102 -26.36 -39.01 -22.57
CA ALA A 102 -26.83 -38.79 -21.20
C ALA A 102 -26.25 -39.85 -20.26
N SER A 103 -25.61 -39.42 -19.16
CA SER A 103 -25.59 -40.07 -17.82
C SER A 103 -24.32 -39.79 -16.98
N ALA A 104 -23.26 -39.16 -17.52
CA ALA A 104 -22.01 -38.95 -16.74
C ALA A 104 -21.73 -37.50 -16.31
N ALA A 105 -22.36 -36.50 -16.92
CA ALA A 105 -22.00 -35.08 -16.71
C ALA A 105 -22.67 -34.40 -15.49
N ARG A 106 -23.50 -35.13 -14.72
CA ARG A 106 -24.17 -34.58 -13.52
C ARG A 106 -23.54 -35.01 -12.19
N ILE A 107 -22.49 -35.85 -12.20
CA ILE A 107 -21.91 -36.41 -10.96
C ILE A 107 -20.95 -35.41 -10.27
N GLY A 108 -20.47 -34.38 -10.97
CA GLY A 108 -19.47 -33.44 -10.45
C GLY A 108 -19.84 -31.96 -10.46
N ALA A 109 -21.11 -31.60 -10.70
CA ALA A 109 -21.50 -30.20 -10.65
C ALA A 109 -21.59 -29.74 -9.17
N PRO A 110 -20.97 -28.62 -8.78
CA PRO A 110 -21.09 -28.10 -7.42
C PRO A 110 -22.55 -27.73 -7.16
N LYS A 111 -23.20 -28.49 -6.27
CA LYS A 111 -24.58 -28.28 -5.86
C LYS A 111 -24.64 -26.97 -5.07
N LEU A 112 -25.12 -25.90 -5.71
CA LEU A 112 -25.48 -24.66 -5.03
C LEU A 112 -26.67 -24.96 -4.12
N THR A 113 -26.41 -25.29 -2.86
CA THR A 113 -27.47 -25.30 -1.85
C THR A 113 -27.66 -23.88 -1.37
N VAL A 114 -28.91 -23.40 -1.44
CA VAL A 114 -29.31 -22.20 -0.73
C VAL A 114 -28.98 -22.43 0.75
N ILE A 115 -28.09 -21.62 1.31
CA ILE A 115 -27.96 -21.53 2.76
C ILE A 115 -29.21 -20.80 3.21
N GLU A 116 -30.21 -21.56 3.64
CA GLU A 116 -31.31 -20.97 4.39
C GLU A 116 -30.72 -20.43 5.69
N GLY A 117 -30.40 -19.13 5.67
CA GLY A 117 -30.16 -18.39 6.90
C GLY A 117 -31.37 -18.56 7.80
N LYS A 118 -31.15 -18.60 9.11
CA LYS A 118 -32.17 -18.73 10.16
C LYS A 118 -33.07 -17.47 10.25
N LYS A 119 -33.62 -17.00 9.13
CA LYS A 119 -34.44 -15.80 8.99
C LYS A 119 -35.86 -16.13 9.43
N GLY A 120 -36.07 -16.11 10.75
CA GLY A 120 -37.40 -16.27 11.34
C GLY A 120 -37.44 -16.97 12.71
N LYS A 121 -36.36 -17.62 13.16
CA LYS A 121 -36.38 -18.24 14.51
C LYS A 121 -36.16 -17.18 15.58
N LYS A 122 -37.25 -16.72 16.22
CA LYS A 122 -37.18 -15.94 17.48
C LYS A 122 -36.39 -16.75 18.50
N LYS A 123 -35.34 -16.17 19.09
CA LYS A 123 -34.58 -16.80 20.17
C LYS A 123 -35.55 -17.02 21.34
N LYS A 124 -35.67 -18.25 21.85
CA LYS A 124 -36.31 -18.46 23.17
C LYS A 124 -35.45 -17.72 24.19
N ARG A 125 -35.98 -16.64 24.79
CA ARG A 125 -35.38 -16.05 25.97
C ARG A 125 -35.57 -17.06 27.09
N MET A 126 -34.50 -17.63 27.61
CA MET A 126 -34.55 -18.26 28.93
C MET A 126 -34.88 -17.14 29.92
N SER A 127 -36.07 -17.21 30.52
CA SER A 127 -36.37 -16.49 31.75
C SER A 127 -35.67 -17.18 32.92
N LEU A 128 -35.21 -16.38 33.87
CA LEU A 128 -34.54 -16.79 35.12
C LEU A 128 -35.38 -17.80 35.92
#